data_AF-A0A2V9UN29-F1
#
_entry.id   AF-A0A2V9UN29-F1
#
_cell.length_a   1.000
_cell.length_b   1.000
_cell.length_c   1.000
_cell.angle_alpha   90.00
_cell.angle_beta   90.00
_cell.angle_gamma   90.00
#
_symmetry.space_group_name_H-M   'P 1'
#
loop_
_entity.id
_entity.type
_entity.pdbx_description
1 polymer ?
#
loop_
_entity_poly.entity_id
_entity_poly.type
_entity_poly.pdbx_seq_one_letter_code
_entity_poly.pdbx_strand_id
1 'polypeptide(L)'
;MHRESIRDWLLITLATRYEEDPHQFVTLSKRTLDSSLARGMVAELRNEGYVQEQVRGVIRMTPRGYMEYRSESSLNFKETEAPAFVF
;
A
#
# COMPACT_ATOMS: atom_id res chain seq x y z
N MET A 1 -3.18 2.89 15.19
CA MET A 1 -4.34 2.02 14.85
C MET A 1 -5.03 2.40 13.53
N HIS A 2 -5.79 3.49 13.37
CA HIS A 2 -6.48 3.76 12.08
C HIS A 2 -5.57 4.12 10.89
N ARG A 3 -4.46 4.82 11.14
CA ARG A 3 -3.51 5.24 10.08
C ARG A 3 -2.77 4.05 9.45
N GLU A 4 -2.32 3.13 10.29
CA GLU A 4 -1.59 1.93 9.88
C GLU A 4 -2.49 1.02 9.06
N SER A 5 -3.73 0.76 9.50
CA SER A 5 -4.67 -0.08 8.76
C SER A 5 -4.99 0.45 7.35
N ILE A 6 -5.07 1.77 7.17
CA ILE A 6 -5.29 2.38 5.84
C ILE A 6 -4.03 2.23 4.97
N ARG A 7 -2.83 2.22 5.58
CA ARG A 7 -1.54 2.15 4.88
C ARG A 7 -1.34 0.76 4.34
N ASP A 8 -1.48 -0.22 5.23
CA ASP A 8 -1.39 -1.63 4.90
C ASP A 8 -2.43 -2.01 3.85
N TRP A 9 -3.69 -1.58 4.02
CA TRP A 9 -4.71 -1.84 3.00
C TRP A 9 -4.36 -1.23 1.63
N LEU A 10 -3.85 0.00 1.60
CA LEU A 10 -3.44 0.66 0.36
C LEU A 10 -2.26 -0.05 -0.30
N LEU A 11 -1.23 -0.39 0.47
CA LEU A 11 -0.04 -1.10 -0.02
C LEU A 11 -0.39 -2.50 -0.52
N ILE A 12 -1.20 -3.28 0.22
CA ILE A 12 -1.68 -4.59 -0.21
C ILE A 12 -2.44 -4.47 -1.53
N THR A 13 -3.37 -3.51 -1.62
CA THR A 13 -4.16 -3.31 -2.85
C THR A 13 -3.26 -2.96 -4.04
N LEU A 14 -2.27 -2.10 -3.84
CA LEU A 14 -1.31 -1.72 -4.87
C LEU A 14 -0.36 -2.87 -5.23
N ALA A 15 0.03 -3.71 -4.27
CA ALA A 15 0.85 -4.89 -4.47
C ALA A 15 0.15 -5.93 -5.33
N THR A 16 -1.09 -6.29 -4.96
CA THR A 16 -1.89 -7.23 -5.75
C THR A 16 -2.06 -6.73 -7.18
N ARG A 17 -2.36 -5.44 -7.37
CA ARG A 17 -2.50 -4.85 -8.70
C ARG A 17 -1.19 -4.83 -9.49
N TYR A 18 -0.07 -4.58 -8.82
CA TYR A 18 1.25 -4.61 -9.43
C TYR A 18 1.66 -6.03 -9.87
N GLU A 19 1.25 -7.07 -9.14
CA GLU A 19 1.48 -8.47 -9.52
C GLU A 19 0.61 -8.91 -10.70
N GLU A 20 -0.62 -8.41 -10.80
CA GLU A 20 -1.48 -8.61 -11.95
C GLU A 20 -0.95 -7.87 -13.19
N ASP A 21 -0.68 -6.58 -13.06
CA ASP A 21 -0.09 -5.75 -14.12
C ASP A 21 0.71 -4.57 -13.51
N PRO A 22 2.05 -4.54 -13.67
CA PRO A 22 2.91 -3.52 -13.06
C PRO A 22 2.79 -2.15 -13.74
N HIS A 23 2.12 -2.06 -14.88
CA HIS A 23 1.88 -0.82 -15.62
C HIS A 23 0.51 -0.22 -15.31
N GLN A 24 -0.37 -0.97 -14.65
CA GLN A 24 -1.74 -0.56 -14.38
C GLN A 24 -1.80 0.48 -13.26
N PHE A 25 -2.54 1.55 -13.53
CA PHE A 25 -2.88 2.54 -12.55
C PHE A 25 -4.18 2.17 -11.84
N VAL A 26 -4.18 2.31 -10.52
CA VAL A 26 -5.32 2.11 -9.65
C VAL A 26 -5.97 3.46 -9.38
N THR A 27 -7.27 3.55 -9.64
CA THR A 27 -8.06 4.72 -9.26
C THR A 27 -8.57 4.54 -7.84
N LEU A 28 -8.15 5.43 -6.95
CA LEU A 28 -8.62 5.50 -5.59
C LEU A 28 -10.09 5.91 -5.55
N SER A 29 -10.84 5.24 -4.68
CA SER A 29 -12.25 5.56 -4.48
C SER A 29 -12.43 7.00 -3.96
N LYS A 30 -13.60 7.59 -4.24
CA LYS A 30 -13.97 8.92 -3.74
C LYS A 30 -13.85 9.01 -2.20
N ARG A 31 -14.14 7.93 -1.49
CA ARG A 31 -14.01 7.81 -0.02
C ARG A 31 -12.55 7.94 0.44
N THR A 32 -11.63 7.31 -0.30
CA THR A 32 -10.19 7.40 -0.04
C THR A 32 -9.68 8.82 -0.33
N LEU A 33 -10.19 9.46 -1.38
CA LEU A 33 -9.82 10.84 -1.72
C LEU A 33 -10.38 11.89 -0.75
N ASP A 34 -11.55 11.64 -0.17
CA ASP A 34 -12.16 12.56 0.79
C ASP A 34 -11.38 12.57 2.11
N SER A 35 -10.89 11.40 2.53
CA SER A 35 -10.06 11.24 3.72
C SER A 35 -8.75 12.03 3.61
N SER A 36 -8.59 13.03 4.48
CA SER A 36 -7.36 13.82 4.61
C SER A 36 -6.15 12.93 4.94
N LEU A 37 -6.38 11.92 5.78
CA LEU A 37 -5.36 10.97 6.21
C LEU A 37 -4.88 10.09 5.05
N ALA A 38 -5.81 9.53 4.25
CA ALA A 38 -5.44 8.71 3.11
C ALA A 38 -4.74 9.54 2.00
N ARG A 39 -5.20 10.77 1.77
CA ARG A 39 -4.49 11.72 0.88
C ARG A 39 -3.07 12.02 1.36
N GLY A 40 -2.89 12.23 2.66
CA GLY A 40 -1.58 12.44 3.26
C GLY A 40 -0.64 11.27 2.99
N MET A 41 -1.13 10.05 3.17
CA MET A 41 -0.32 8.84 2.98
C MET A 41 0.05 8.59 1.52
N VAL A 42 -0.86 8.84 0.58
CA VAL A 42 -0.53 8.77 -0.85
C VAL A 42 0.57 9.78 -1.19
N ALA A 43 0.50 10.99 -0.63
CA ALA A 43 1.53 12.00 -0.83
C ALA A 43 2.88 11.59 -0.19
N GLU A 44 2.87 10.98 0.99
CA GLU A 44 4.07 10.43 1.64
C GLU A 44 4.72 9.35 0.77
N LEU A 45 3.96 8.31 0.38
CA LEU A 45 4.45 7.21 -0.46
C LEU A 45 4.97 7.71 -1.81
N ARG A 46 4.36 8.76 -2.37
CA ARG A 46 4.80 9.39 -3.62
C ARG A 46 6.12 10.13 -3.41
N ASN A 47 6.25 10.87 -2.32
CA ASN A 47 7.47 11.60 -1.98
C ASN A 47 8.64 10.64 -1.68
N GLU A 48 8.36 9.47 -1.11
CA GLU A 48 9.36 8.42 -0.88
C GLU A 48 9.72 7.64 -2.16
N GLY A 49 8.90 7.77 -3.21
CA GLY A 49 9.10 7.12 -4.50
C GLY A 49 8.56 5.69 -4.58
N TYR A 50 7.71 5.29 -3.63
CA TYR A 50 7.06 3.98 -3.61
C TYR A 50 5.83 3.91 -4.52
N VAL A 51 5.14 5.03 -4.72
CA VAL A 51 4.02 5.13 -5.64
C VAL A 51 4.22 6.27 -6.63
N GLN A 52 3.65 6.11 -7.82
CA GLN A 52 3.61 7.14 -8.84
C GLN A 52 2.17 7.58 -9.03
N GLU A 53 1.93 8.88 -8.86
CA GLU A 53 0.63 9.50 -9.10
C GLU A 53 0.64 10.17 -10.47
N GLN A 54 -0.26 9.74 -11.36
CA GLN A 54 -0.38 10.34 -12.70
C GLN A 54 -1.31 11.55 -12.65
N VAL A 55 -2.49 11.37 -12.04
CA VAL A 55 -3.45 12.43 -11.72
C VAL A 55 -3.99 12.17 -10.32
N ARG A 56 -4.62 13.18 -9.71
CA ARG A 56 -5.10 13.09 -8.33
C ARG A 56 -5.98 11.85 -8.12
N GLY A 57 -5.50 10.92 -7.31
CA GLY A 57 -6.21 9.66 -7.03
C GLY A 57 -6.02 8.55 -8.04
N VAL A 58 -5.19 8.73 -9.05
CA VAL A 58 -4.79 7.67 -9.99
C VAL A 58 -3.32 7.38 -9.75
N ILE A 59 -3.08 6.29 -9.03
CA ILE A 59 -1.76 5.93 -8.54
C ILE A 59 -1.39 4.52 -8.96
N ARG A 60 -0.10 4.27 -9.13
CA ARG A 60 0.44 2.91 -9.30
C ARG A 60 1.60 2.68 -8.35
N MET A 61 1.88 1.43 -8.04
CA MET A 61 3.10 1.10 -7.33
C MET A 61 4.32 1.21 -8.25
N THR A 62 5.43 1.69 -7.72
CA THR A 62 6.71 1.63 -8.42
C THR A 62 7.40 0.29 -8.15
N PRO A 63 8.33 -0.15 -9.01
CA PRO A 63 9.15 -1.33 -8.74
C PRO A 63 9.88 -1.23 -7.39
N ARG A 64 10.34 -0.02 -7.03
CA ARG A 64 10.96 0.24 -5.73
C ARG A 64 9.97 0.03 -4.58
N GLY A 65 8.77 0.58 -4.68
CA GLY A 65 7.72 0.40 -3.68
C GLY A 65 7.32 -1.07 -3.52
N TYR A 66 7.24 -1.82 -4.61
CA TYR A 66 6.96 -3.26 -4.55
C TYR A 66 8.12 -4.04 -3.93
N MET A 67 9.38 -3.72 -4.23
CA MET A 67 10.53 -4.37 -3.62
C MET A 67 10.61 -4.11 -2.11
N GLU A 68 10.37 -2.88 -1.67
CA GLU A 68 10.33 -2.53 -0.25
C GLU A 68 9.14 -3.22 0.44
N TYR A 69 7.93 -3.18 -0.15
CA TYR A 69 6.79 -3.92 0.36
C TYR A 69 7.07 -5.42 0.45
N ARG A 70 7.73 -6.01 -0.55
CA ARG A 70 8.11 -7.42 -0.57
C ARG A 70 9.18 -7.72 0.49
N SER A 71 10.10 -6.79 0.72
CA SER A 71 11.12 -6.89 1.76
C SER A 71 10.50 -6.83 3.16
N GLU A 72 9.66 -5.83 3.43
CA GLU A 72 8.92 -5.68 4.69
C GLU A 72 7.93 -6.84 4.92
N SER A 73 7.20 -7.28 3.89
CA SER A 73 6.34 -8.47 4.02
C SER A 73 7.15 -9.74 4.25
N SER A 74 8.32 -9.90 3.61
CA SER A 74 9.22 -11.04 3.87
C SER A 74 9.83 -11.01 5.27
N LEU A 75 9.98 -9.82 5.87
CA LEU A 75 10.36 -9.65 7.28
C LEU A 75 9.19 -9.99 8.21
N ASN A 76 7.95 -9.61 7.88
CA ASN A 76 6.76 -10.01 8.63
C ASN A 76 6.46 -11.51 8.56
N PHE A 77 6.83 -12.19 7.47
CA PHE A 77 6.69 -13.66 7.36
C PHE A 77 7.73 -14.45 8.17
N LYS A 78 8.74 -13.79 8.74
CA LYS A 78 9.70 -14.43 9.66
C LYS A 78 9.29 -14.39 11.13
N GLU A 79 8.19 -13.72 11.47
CA GLU A 79 7.68 -13.68 12.84
C GLU A 79 6.15 -13.90 12.84
N THR A 80 5.76 -15.11 12.47
CA THR A 80 4.47 -15.66 12.90
C THR A 80 4.71 -17.05 13.45
N GLU A 81 5.48 -17.12 14.55
CA GLU A 81 5.15 -18.11 15.57
C GLU A 81 3.76 -17.72 16.09
N ALA A 82 2.78 -18.53 15.75
CA ALA A 82 1.40 -18.35 16.15
C ALA A 82 1.28 -18.26 17.69
N PRO A 83 0.64 -17.23 18.27
CA PRO A 83 -0.06 -17.44 19.52
C PRO A 83 -1.38 -18.13 19.17
N ALA A 84 -1.44 -19.41 19.49
CA ALA A 84 -2.68 -20.15 19.59
C ALA A 84 -3.64 -19.39 20.52
N PHE A 85 -4.69 -18.80 19.96
CA PHE A 85 -5.85 -18.41 20.75
C PHE A 85 -6.69 -19.67 20.98
N VAL A 86 -6.51 -20.24 22.17
CA VAL A 86 -7.39 -21.25 22.77
C VAL A 86 -8.67 -20.53 23.21
N PHE A 87 -9.83 -21.07 22.80
CA PHE A 87 -11.16 -20.65 23.25
C PHE A 87 -11.45 -21.11 24.68
#